data_AF-A0A9E1N770-F1
#
_entry.id   AF-A0A9E1N770-F1
#
_cell.length_a   1.000
_cell.length_b   1.000
_cell.length_c   1.000
_cell.angle_alpha   90.00
_cell.angle_beta   90.00
_cell.angle_gamma   90.00
#
_symmetry.space_group_name_H-M   'P 1'
#
loop_
_entity.id
_entity.type
_entity.pdbx_description
1 polymer ?
#
loop_
_entity_poly.entity_id
_entity_poly.type
_entity_poly.pdbx_seq_one_letter_code
_entity_poly.pdbx_strand_id
1 'polypeptide(L)'
;MQLIEKVASDEIIEQAFLWLCLKRKEHSPNNDVWNLRRHWQTVKPDLQKQLLDGTYQFTPQQEIRFDKGTIELWASLDALVLKAVTLVLTQHLKPHTSNQCVHVKGNSG
;
A
#
# COMPACT_ATOMS: atom_id res chain seq x y z
N MET A 1 7.26 -3.35 -21.35
CA MET A 1 6.82 -2.56 -20.19
C MET A 1 7.32 -3.26 -18.94
N GLN A 2 8.23 -2.61 -18.22
CA GLN A 2 8.79 -3.13 -16.97
C GLN A 2 7.69 -3.12 -15.88
N LEU A 3 7.72 -4.09 -14.96
CA LEU A 3 6.68 -4.18 -13.91
C LEU A 3 6.62 -2.92 -13.04
N ILE A 4 7.77 -2.26 -12.82
CA ILE A 4 7.84 -1.02 -12.06
C ILE A 4 7.09 0.14 -12.74
N GLU A 5 7.10 0.21 -14.08
CA GLU A 5 6.34 1.22 -14.85
C GLU A 5 4.84 1.03 -14.65
N LYS A 6 4.37 -0.22 -14.56
CA LYS A 6 2.97 -0.52 -14.21
C LYS A 6 2.65 -0.10 -12.78
N VAL A 7 3.52 -0.41 -11.83
CA VAL A 7 3.32 -0.06 -10.42
C VAL A 7 3.23 1.46 -10.26
N ALA A 8 4.10 2.22 -10.94
CA ALA A 8 4.11 3.69 -10.89
C ALA A 8 3.07 4.35 -11.82
N SER A 9 2.28 3.57 -12.56
CA SER A 9 1.26 4.13 -13.46
C SER A 9 0.19 4.89 -12.68
N ASP A 10 -0.39 5.91 -13.33
CA ASP A 10 -1.42 6.76 -12.73
C ASP A 10 -2.60 5.94 -12.18
N GLU A 11 -3.09 5.01 -12.99
CA GLU A 11 -4.19 4.12 -12.66
C GLU A 11 -3.93 3.28 -11.41
N ILE A 12 -2.77 2.62 -11.34
CA ILE A 12 -2.43 1.74 -10.21
C ILE A 12 -2.20 2.55 -8.92
N ILE A 13 -1.51 3.69 -9.02
CA ILE A 13 -1.24 4.55 -7.86
C ILE A 13 -2.54 5.16 -7.31
N GLU A 14 -3.46 5.60 -8.18
CA GLU A 14 -4.78 6.07 -7.75
C GLU A 14 -5.63 4.94 -7.16
N GLN A 15 -5.63 3.75 -7.78
CA GLN A 15 -6.36 2.61 -7.23
C GLN A 15 -5.85 2.20 -5.84
N ALA A 16 -4.52 2.22 -5.64
CA ALA A 16 -3.90 1.96 -4.35
C ALA A 16 -4.25 3.05 -3.32
N PHE A 17 -4.26 4.32 -3.74
CA PHE A 17 -4.65 5.45 -2.89
C PHE A 17 -6.12 5.37 -2.45
N LEU A 18 -7.05 5.07 -3.37
CA LEU A 18 -8.47 4.88 -3.06
C LEU A 18 -8.67 3.71 -2.08
N TRP A 19 -7.97 2.60 -2.29
CA TRP A 19 -8.00 1.47 -1.37
C TRP A 19 -7.51 1.88 0.04
N LEU A 20 -6.42 2.64 0.13
CA LEU A 20 -5.90 3.13 1.41
C LEU A 20 -6.91 4.04 2.11
N CYS A 21 -7.52 4.96 1.35
CA CYS A 21 -8.55 5.86 1.85
C CYS A 21 -9.74 5.11 2.46
N LEU A 22 -10.17 4.01 1.83
CA LEU A 22 -11.24 3.17 2.34
C LEU A 22 -10.79 2.35 3.56
N LYS A 23 -9.63 1.68 3.49
CA LYS A 23 -9.13 0.80 4.56
C LYS A 23 -8.85 1.58 5.86
N ARG A 24 -8.40 2.84 5.76
CA ARG A 24 -8.08 3.70 6.91
C ARG A 24 -9.09 4.83 7.13
N LYS A 25 -10.34 4.69 6.66
CA LYS A 25 -11.37 5.74 6.80
C LYS A 25 -11.66 6.09 8.26
N GLU A 26 -11.69 5.09 9.13
CA GLU A 26 -12.05 5.24 10.56
C GLU A 26 -10.79 5.41 11.46
N HIS A 27 -9.61 5.63 10.87
CA HIS A 27 -8.42 5.89 11.65
C HIS A 27 -8.51 7.25 12.35
N SER A 28 -7.92 7.34 13.55
CA SER A 28 -7.82 8.58 14.31
C SER A 28 -7.33 9.76 13.43
N PRO A 29 -7.83 10.98 13.63
CA PRO A 29 -7.35 12.18 12.95
C PRO A 29 -5.83 12.41 13.04
N ASN A 30 -5.19 11.85 14.07
CA ASN A 30 -3.74 11.94 14.27
C ASN A 30 -2.94 10.92 13.42
N ASN A 31 -3.61 10.04 12.67
CA ASN A 31 -2.96 9.09 11.78
C ASN A 31 -2.42 9.79 10.52
N ASP A 32 -1.25 9.36 10.06
CA ASP A 32 -0.55 9.94 8.91
C ASP A 32 -1.34 9.88 7.58
N VAL A 33 -2.37 9.03 7.50
CA VAL A 33 -3.24 8.91 6.31
C VAL A 33 -3.93 10.24 5.97
N TRP A 34 -4.29 11.05 6.97
CA TRP A 34 -5.00 12.30 6.74
C TRP A 34 -4.09 13.36 6.11
N ASN A 35 -2.83 13.41 6.55
CA ASN A 35 -1.82 14.25 5.92
C ASN A 35 -1.55 13.82 4.47
N LEU A 36 -1.47 12.51 4.22
CA LEU A 36 -1.31 11.99 2.86
C LEU A 36 -2.48 12.39 1.96
N ARG A 37 -3.72 12.23 2.42
CA ARG A 37 -4.92 12.61 1.65
C ARG A 37 -4.94 14.09 1.29
N ARG A 38 -4.60 14.95 2.26
CA ARG A 38 -4.60 16.40 2.08
C ARG A 38 -3.59 16.85 1.02
N HIS A 39 -2.43 16.20 0.97
CA HIS A 39 -1.33 16.58 0.08
C HIS A 39 -1.20 15.64 -1.13
N TRP A 40 -2.22 14.84 -1.45
CA TRP A 40 -2.11 13.79 -2.45
C TRP A 40 -1.65 14.30 -3.82
N GLN A 41 -2.17 15.46 -4.24
CA GLN A 41 -1.82 16.07 -5.53
C GLN A 41 -0.33 16.39 -5.68
N THR A 42 0.38 16.67 -4.58
CA THR A 42 1.83 16.90 -4.59
C THR A 42 2.62 15.62 -4.32
N VAL A 43 2.13 14.75 -3.44
CA VAL A 43 2.82 13.50 -3.07
C VAL A 43 2.81 12.49 -4.22
N LYS A 44 1.72 12.39 -4.99
CA LYS A 44 1.58 11.44 -6.09
C LYS A 44 2.69 11.54 -7.14
N PRO A 45 2.93 12.70 -7.79
CA PRO A 45 3.97 12.79 -8.82
C PRO A 45 5.37 12.51 -8.27
N ASP A 46 5.67 12.97 -7.04
CA ASP A 46 6.96 12.70 -6.39
C ASP A 46 7.15 11.20 -6.09
N LEU A 47 6.10 10.53 -5.61
CA LEU A 47 6.11 9.09 -5.39
C LEU A 47 6.34 8.32 -6.69
N GLN A 48 5.60 8.65 -7.75
CA GLN A 48 5.74 7.98 -9.06
C GLN A 48 7.16 8.12 -9.59
N LYS A 49 7.76 9.32 -9.48
CA LYS A 49 9.16 9.55 -9.83
C LYS A 49 10.10 8.69 -8.99
N GLN A 50 9.94 8.67 -7.67
CA GLN A 50 10.80 7.86 -6.79
C GLN A 50 10.73 6.36 -7.10
N LEU A 51 9.55 5.85 -7.47
CA LEU A 51 9.38 4.46 -7.87
C LEU A 51 10.08 4.15 -9.19
N LEU A 52 9.94 5.03 -10.18
CA LEU A 52 10.60 4.89 -11.48
C LEU A 52 12.13 5.01 -11.39
N ASP A 53 12.61 5.92 -10.54
CA ASP A 53 14.04 6.14 -10.29
C ASP A 53 14.64 5.06 -9.36
N GLY A 54 13.82 4.20 -8.75
CA GLY A 54 14.26 3.19 -7.78
C GLY A 54 14.80 3.79 -6.47
N THR A 55 14.36 5.00 -6.12
CA THR A 55 14.84 5.76 -4.95
C THR A 55 13.88 5.74 -3.77
N TYR A 56 12.65 5.21 -3.94
CA TYR A 56 11.71 5.04 -2.84
C TYR A 56 12.25 4.10 -1.78
N GLN A 57 12.23 4.53 -0.51
CA GLN A 57 12.67 3.72 0.63
C GLN A 57 11.53 3.57 1.63
N PHE A 58 11.27 2.33 2.04
CA PHE A 58 10.29 2.03 3.08
C PHE A 58 10.76 2.57 4.43
N THR A 59 9.82 3.12 5.18
CA THR A 59 10.07 3.52 6.57
C THR A 59 9.98 2.32 7.51
N PRO A 60 10.62 2.38 8.69
CA PRO A 60 10.44 1.34 9.71
C PRO A 60 8.95 1.21 10.07
N GLN A 61 8.45 -0.04 10.08
CA GLN A 61 7.08 -0.33 10.48
C GLN A 61 6.88 0.08 11.95
N GLN A 62 5.76 0.73 12.25
CA GLN A 62 5.47 1.24 13.59
C GLN A 62 4.78 0.17 14.43
N GLU A 63 5.21 0.04 15.67
CA GLU A 63 4.57 -0.82 16.66
C GLU A 63 3.62 0.03 17.54
N ILE A 64 2.34 -0.33 17.59
CA ILE A 64 1.36 0.31 18.45
C ILE A 64 0.90 -0.70 19.51
N ARG A 65 1.18 -0.38 20.77
CA ARG A 65 0.85 -1.22 21.92
C ARG A 65 -0.48 -0.79 22.54
N PHE A 66 -1.33 -1.77 22.79
CA PHE A 66 -2.56 -1.66 23.57
C PHE A 66 -2.54 -2.66 24.72
N ASP A 67 -3.42 -2.46 25.70
CA ASP A 67 -3.54 -3.36 26.86
C ASP A 67 -3.83 -4.82 26.46
N LYS A 68 -4.49 -5.03 25.32
CA LYS A 68 -4.89 -6.35 24.80
C LYS A 68 -3.94 -6.93 23.76
N GLY A 69 -2.84 -6.24 23.46
CA GLY A 69 -1.85 -6.70 22.50
C GLY A 69 -1.26 -5.59 21.65
N THR A 70 -0.41 -6.01 20.73
CA THR A 70 0.37 -5.13 19.87
C THR A 70 -0.09 -5.29 18.42
N ILE A 71 -0.21 -4.18 17.71
CA ILE A 71 -0.37 -4.19 16.25
C ILE A 71 0.83 -3.53 15.60
N GLU A 72 1.18 -4.01 14.42
CA GLU A 72 2.19 -3.39 13.59
C GLU A 72 1.50 -2.64 12.45
N LEU A 73 1.93 -1.40 12.20
CA LEU A 73 1.31 -0.52 11.24
C LEU A 73 2.37 0.10 10.33
N TRP A 74 2.21 -0.12 9.02
CA TRP A 74 2.98 0.59 8.01
C TRP A 74 2.59 2.06 7.95
N ALA A 75 3.55 2.94 7.65
CA ALA A 75 3.24 4.30 7.23
C ALA A 75 2.25 4.26 6.05
N SER A 76 1.40 5.28 5.96
CA SER A 76 0.34 5.34 4.96
C SER A 76 0.88 5.27 3.53
N LEU A 77 2.01 5.95 3.26
CA LEU A 77 2.65 5.92 1.95
C LEU A 77 3.25 4.53 1.63
N ASP A 78 3.87 3.88 2.61
CA ASP A 78 4.41 2.52 2.47
C ASP A 78 3.31 1.50 2.19
N ALA A 79 2.20 1.57 2.93
CA ALA A 79 1.04 0.71 2.73
C ALA A 79 0.43 0.90 1.32
N LEU A 80 0.45 2.13 0.79
CA LEU A 80 0.03 2.43 -0.57
C LEU A 80 0.96 1.77 -1.59
N VAL A 81 2.28 1.90 -1.44
CA VAL A 81 3.25 1.28 -2.35
C VAL A 81 3.12 -0.25 -2.34
N LEU A 82 3.03 -0.86 -1.15
CA LEU A 82 2.78 -2.30 -1.02
C LEU A 82 1.47 -2.71 -1.72
N LYS A 83 0.43 -1.88 -1.62
CA LYS A 83 -0.83 -2.14 -2.32
C LYS A 83 -0.67 -2.04 -3.83
N ALA A 84 0.02 -1.03 -4.35
CA ALA A 84 0.28 -0.86 -5.77
C ALA A 84 1.05 -2.05 -6.35
N VAL A 85 2.12 -2.48 -5.66
CA VAL A 85 2.87 -3.70 -6.02
C VAL A 85 1.96 -4.92 -6.03
N THR A 86 1.13 -5.07 -4.99
CA THR A 86 0.18 -6.19 -4.90
C THR A 86 -0.80 -6.22 -6.07
N LEU A 87 -1.35 -5.07 -6.48
CA LEU A 87 -2.30 -4.98 -7.60
C LEU A 87 -1.68 -5.49 -8.91
N VAL A 88 -0.44 -5.07 -9.20
CA VAL A 88 0.27 -5.51 -10.40
C VAL A 88 0.67 -6.99 -10.30
N LEU A 89 1.31 -7.40 -9.21
CA LEU A 89 1.79 -8.77 -9.05
C LEU A 89 0.65 -9.78 -9.01
N THR A 90 -0.51 -9.43 -8.43
CA THR A 90 -1.67 -10.34 -8.41
C THR A 90 -2.09 -10.76 -9.81
N GLN A 91 -2.06 -9.85 -10.79
CA GLN A 91 -2.41 -10.18 -12.18
C GLN A 91 -1.44 -11.18 -12.81
N HIS A 92 -0.17 -11.14 -12.39
CA HIS A 92 0.88 -12.00 -12.91
C HIS A 92 1.00 -13.32 -12.15
N LEU A 93 0.78 -13.33 -10.84
CA LEU A 93 0.96 -14.51 -9.99
C LEU A 93 -0.30 -15.37 -9.92
N LYS A 94 -1.49 -14.77 -9.89
CA LYS A 94 -2.76 -15.51 -9.73
C LYS A 94 -2.96 -16.63 -10.77
N PRO A 95 -2.60 -16.47 -12.06
CA PRO A 95 -2.68 -17.56 -13.03
C PRO A 95 -1.77 -18.75 -12.75
N HIS A 96 -0.71 -18.56 -11.95
CA HIS A 96 0.30 -19.57 -11.63
C HIS A 96 0.18 -20.10 -10.19
N THR A 97 -0.63 -19.48 -9.35
CA THR A 97 -0.92 -19.98 -7.99
C THR A 97 -2.08 -20.97 -8.02
N SER A 98 -1.91 -22.10 -7.34
CA SER A 98 -3.01 -23.05 -7.12
C SER A 98 -4.17 -22.36 -6.39
N ASN A 99 -5.41 -22.70 -6.76
CA ASN A 99 -6.59 -22.28 -5.99
C ASN A 99 -6.60 -22.85 -4.56
N GLN A 100 -5.71 -23.79 -4.26
CA GLN A 100 -5.48 -24.34 -2.92
C GLN A 100 -4.36 -23.62 -2.15
N CYS A 101 -3.65 -22.67 -2.77
CA CYS A 101 -2.77 -21.73 -2.07
C CYS A 101 -3.64 -20.69 -1.34
N VAL A 102 -4.27 -21.15 -0.26
CA VAL A 102 -5.07 -20.33 0.64
C VAL A 102 -4.23 -19.90 1.83
N HIS A 103 -4.50 -18.70 2.34
CA HIS A 103 -3.96 -18.26 3.62
C HIS A 103 -4.47 -19.21 4.72
N VAL A 104 -3.56 -19.88 5.43
CA VAL A 104 -3.87 -20.97 6.37
C VAL A 104 -4.75 -20.52 7.54
N LYS A 105 -4.84 -19.21 7.81
CA LYS A 105 -5.70 -18.63 8.85
C LYS A 105 -6.82 -17.78 8.25
N GLY A 106 -8.02 -18.35 8.13
CA GLY A 106 -9.32 -17.68 8.04
C GLY A 106 -9.42 -16.36 7.23
N ASN A 107 -9.40 -16.43 5.90
CA ASN A 107 -10.08 -15.53 4.95
C ASN A 107 -10.20 -14.02 5.27
N SER A 108 -9.16 -13.33 5.76
CA SER A 108 -9.18 -11.86 5.79
C SER A 108 -7.78 -11.25 5.93
N GLY A 109 -7.40 -10.45 4.93
CA GLY A 109 -6.30 -9.48 4.99
C GLY A 109 -6.78 -8.07 5.32
#